data_AF-A0A363TH72-F1
#
_entry.id   AF-A0A363TH72-F1
#
_cell.length_a   1.000
_cell.length_b   1.000
_cell.length_c   1.000
_cell.angle_alpha   90.00
_cell.angle_beta   90.00
_cell.angle_gamma   90.00
#
_symmetry.space_group_name_H-M   'P 1'
#
loop_
_entity.id
_entity.type
_entity.pdbx_description
1 polymer ?
#
loop_
_entity_poly.entity_id
_entity_poly.type
_entity_poly.pdbx_seq_one_letter_code
_entity_poly.pdbx_strand_id
1 'polypeptide(L)'
;YVQHQFEDTLWADEPAWNRHEAALHGSSHYDLPAVLRWFTANIGVHHVHHLCSRIPYYRLPQVLRDHPQLGDIGRITLLESLRCVRMVLWDETRQRLVSFREARAAAPG
;
A
#
# COMPACT_ATOMS: atom_id res chain seq x y z
N TYR A 1 -8.20 -1.36 3.78
CA TYR A 1 -7.24 -1.85 4.79
C TYR A 1 -5.84 -1.95 4.18
N VAL A 2 -5.49 -3.01 3.44
CA VAL A 2 -4.12 -3.20 2.90
C VAL A 2 -3.66 -2.18 1.85
N GLN A 3 -4.57 -1.34 1.37
CA GLN A 3 -4.26 -0.19 0.53
C GLN A 3 -3.42 0.89 1.22
N HIS A 4 -3.43 0.94 2.56
CA HIS A 4 -2.65 1.88 3.38
C HIS A 4 -2.04 1.24 4.63
N GLN A 5 -2.30 -0.06 4.88
CA GLN A 5 -1.77 -0.81 6.01
C GLN A 5 -1.04 -2.05 5.52
N PHE A 6 0.25 -1.92 5.28
CA PHE A 6 1.14 -2.96 4.77
C PHE A 6 2.57 -2.74 5.26
N GLU A 7 3.41 -3.77 5.10
CA GLU A 7 4.73 -3.81 5.74
C GLU A 7 5.66 -2.67 5.30
N ASP A 8 5.63 -2.33 4.01
CA ASP A 8 6.49 -1.29 3.41
C ASP A 8 5.81 0.09 3.32
N THR A 9 4.77 0.35 4.12
CA THR A 9 4.10 1.64 4.06
C THR A 9 4.96 2.74 4.68
N LEU A 10 5.07 3.87 3.98
CA LEU A 10 5.81 5.04 4.46
C LEU A 10 4.85 6.09 5.04
N TRP A 11 4.99 6.37 6.34
CA TRP A 11 4.37 7.51 7.02
C TRP A 11 5.51 8.47 7.41
N ALA A 12 5.49 9.70 6.87
CA ALA A 12 6.55 10.68 7.06
C ALA A 12 5.99 12.01 7.59
N ASP A 13 6.76 12.68 8.45
CA ASP A 13 6.43 14.02 8.97
C ASP A 13 6.61 15.12 7.91
N GLU A 14 5.86 16.22 8.08
CA GLU A 14 5.64 17.30 7.11
C GLU A 14 6.88 17.93 6.43
N PRO A 15 8.08 18.07 7.03
CA PRO A 15 9.16 18.82 6.37
C PRO A 15 9.85 18.08 5.21
N ALA A 16 9.61 16.77 5.01
CA ALA A 16 10.15 15.97 3.89
C ALA A 16 9.09 15.53 2.87
N TRP A 17 7.87 16.10 2.94
CA TRP A 17 6.72 15.55 2.25
C TRP A 17 6.67 15.89 0.75
N ASN A 18 7.02 14.91 -0.10
CA ASN A 18 6.77 14.97 -1.54
C ASN A 18 5.47 14.22 -1.87
N ARG A 19 4.49 14.93 -2.46
CA ARG A 19 3.18 14.36 -2.84
C ARG A 19 3.32 13.08 -3.68
N HIS A 20 4.28 13.02 -4.60
CA HIS A 20 4.46 11.87 -5.47
C HIS A 20 5.00 10.66 -4.70
N GLU A 21 6.00 10.85 -3.82
CA GLU A 21 6.49 9.77 -2.95
C GLU A 21 5.41 9.30 -1.98
N ALA A 22 4.67 10.23 -1.38
CA ALA A 22 3.57 9.88 -0.47
C ALA A 22 2.46 9.09 -1.17
N ALA A 23 2.12 9.44 -2.41
CA ALA A 23 1.14 8.69 -3.19
C ALA A 23 1.65 7.28 -3.52
N LEU A 24 2.90 7.16 -3.98
CA LEU A 24 3.48 5.91 -4.44
C LEU A 24 3.85 4.95 -3.29
N HIS A 25 4.37 5.46 -2.17
CA HIS A 25 4.88 4.64 -1.06
C HIS A 25 3.99 4.65 0.19
N GLY A 26 3.08 5.62 0.30
CA GLY A 26 2.06 5.67 1.37
C GLY A 26 0.80 4.84 1.04
N SER A 27 0.76 4.23 -0.14
CA SER A 27 -0.34 3.36 -0.55
C SER A 27 0.12 2.21 -1.44
N SER A 28 -0.67 1.14 -1.54
CA SER A 28 -0.22 -0.10 -2.16
C SER A 28 -0.74 -0.33 -3.58
N HIS A 29 -0.09 -1.26 -4.29
CA HIS A 29 -0.64 -1.97 -5.44
C HIS A 29 -1.20 -3.32 -4.98
N TYR A 30 -2.51 -3.42 -4.83
CA TYR A 30 -3.15 -4.69 -4.50
C TYR A 30 -3.31 -5.55 -5.76
N ASP A 31 -2.33 -6.41 -6.01
CA ASP A 31 -2.27 -7.34 -7.14
C ASP A 31 -3.23 -8.52 -6.91
N LEU A 32 -4.47 -8.30 -7.34
CA LEU A 32 -5.55 -9.26 -7.25
C LEU A 32 -5.63 -10.15 -8.50
N PRO A 33 -6.06 -11.42 -8.39
CA PRO A 33 -6.47 -12.22 -9.53
C PRO A 33 -7.55 -11.53 -10.38
N ALA A 34 -7.61 -11.85 -11.67
CA ALA A 34 -8.46 -11.14 -12.65
C ALA A 34 -9.93 -11.02 -12.25
N VAL A 35 -10.52 -12.07 -11.68
CA VAL A 35 -11.92 -12.08 -11.20
C VAL A 35 -12.11 -11.02 -10.11
N LEU A 36 -11.23 -11.00 -9.10
CA LEU A 36 -11.31 -10.04 -8.01
C LEU A 36 -11.02 -8.62 -8.49
N ARG A 37 -10.09 -8.42 -9.41
CA ARG A 37 -9.85 -7.11 -10.05
C ARG A 37 -11.10 -6.58 -10.75
N TRP A 38 -11.86 -7.45 -11.42
CA TRP A 38 -13.11 -7.06 -12.05
C TRP A 38 -14.15 -6.62 -11.01
N PHE A 39 -14.34 -7.39 -9.95
CA PHE A 39 -15.25 -7.05 -8.85
C PHE A 39 -14.88 -5.72 -8.18
N THR A 40 -13.59 -5.42 -8.05
CA THR A 40 -13.11 -4.17 -7.44
C THR A 40 -12.87 -3.06 -8.47
N ALA A 41 -13.30 -3.23 -9.72
CA ALA A 41 -13.09 -2.30 -10.82
C ALA A 41 -11.63 -1.82 -11.01
N ASN A 42 -10.62 -2.64 -10.70
CA ASN A 42 -9.18 -2.31 -10.69
C ASN A 42 -8.73 -1.25 -9.67
N ILE A 43 -9.53 -0.93 -8.64
CA ILE A 43 -9.11 0.00 -7.57
C ILE A 43 -7.87 -0.48 -6.79
N GLY A 44 -7.48 -1.74 -6.94
CA GLY A 44 -6.24 -2.28 -6.39
C GLY A 44 -4.98 -1.54 -6.86
N VAL A 45 -4.99 -0.88 -8.02
CA VAL A 45 -3.89 -0.01 -8.47
C VAL A 45 -3.96 1.36 -7.77
N HIS A 46 -3.97 1.33 -6.44
CA HIS A 46 -4.38 2.44 -5.58
C HIS A 46 -3.32 3.54 -5.52
N HIS A 47 -2.05 3.16 -5.49
CA HIS A 47 -0.92 4.09 -5.55
C HIS A 47 -0.92 4.97 -6.81
N VAL A 48 -1.22 4.42 -7.99
CA VAL A 48 -1.39 5.23 -9.21
C VAL A 48 -2.64 6.11 -9.12
N HIS A 49 -3.73 5.60 -8.52
CA HIS A 49 -4.93 6.42 -8.32
C HIS A 49 -4.65 7.63 -7.42
N HIS A 50 -3.87 7.47 -6.35
CA HIS A 50 -3.45 8.60 -5.52
C HIS A 50 -2.50 9.55 -6.25
N LEU A 51 -1.61 9.02 -7.10
CA LEU A 51 -0.73 9.84 -7.93
C LEU A 51 -1.52 10.68 -8.94
N CYS A 52 -2.58 10.13 -9.54
CA CYS A 52 -3.43 10.84 -10.49
C CYS A 52 -4.89 10.33 -10.44
N SER A 53 -5.69 10.91 -9.56
CA SER A 53 -7.07 10.46 -9.30
C SER A 53 -8.05 10.71 -10.44
N ARG A 54 -7.63 11.50 -11.45
CA ARG A 54 -8.39 11.77 -12.67
C ARG A 54 -8.42 10.58 -13.62
N ILE A 55 -7.51 9.62 -13.46
CA ILE A 55 -7.50 8.41 -14.30
C ILE A 55 -8.63 7.49 -13.85
N PRO A 56 -9.58 7.16 -14.73
CA PRO A 56 -10.66 6.25 -14.37
C PRO A 56 -10.11 4.83 -14.15
N TYR A 57 -10.69 4.08 -13.21
CA TYR A 57 -10.10 2.82 -12.76
C TYR A 57 -9.90 1.78 -13.86
N TYR A 58 -10.79 1.72 -14.86
CA TYR A 58 -10.65 0.82 -16.00
C TYR A 58 -9.42 1.11 -16.88
N ARG A 59 -8.79 2.29 -16.76
CA ARG A 59 -7.52 2.63 -17.44
C ARG A 59 -6.29 2.39 -16.58
N LEU A 60 -6.40 2.18 -15.27
CA LEU A 60 -5.23 1.92 -14.41
C LEU A 60 -4.39 0.70 -14.86
N PRO A 61 -4.98 -0.40 -15.36
CA PRO A 61 -4.19 -1.49 -15.91
C PRO A 61 -3.35 -1.10 -17.13
N GLN A 62 -3.82 -0.11 -17.92
CA GLN A 62 -3.04 0.42 -19.04
C GLN A 62 -1.83 1.19 -18.54
N VAL A 63 -1.99 2.02 -17.50
CA VAL A 63 -0.87 2.74 -16.89
C VAL A 63 0.23 1.79 -16.43
N LEU A 64 -0.11 0.66 -15.81
CA LEU A 64 0.88 -0.34 -15.40
C LEU A 64 1.56 -1.05 -16.57
N ARG A 65 0.88 -1.23 -17.71
CA ARG A 65 1.51 -1.78 -18.92
C ARG A 65 2.47 -0.79 -19.56
N ASP A 66 2.08 0.48 -19.61
CA ASP A 66 2.87 1.55 -20.22
C ASP A 66 4.04 1.97 -19.31
N HIS A 67 3.92 1.76 -18.01
CA HIS A 67 4.92 2.06 -16.98
C HIS A 67 5.12 0.88 -16.02
N PRO A 68 5.79 -0.21 -16.47
CA PRO A 68 5.94 -1.44 -15.68
C PRO A 68 6.65 -1.24 -14.34
N GLN A 69 7.52 -0.24 -14.22
CA GLN A 69 8.20 0.12 -12.97
C GLN A 69 7.24 0.50 -11.84
N LEU A 70 6.00 0.91 -12.15
CA LEU A 70 4.99 1.19 -11.14
C LEU A 70 4.35 -0.08 -10.58
N GLY A 71 4.40 -1.20 -11.32
CA GLY A 71 3.74 -2.45 -10.95
C GLY A 71 4.29 -3.10 -9.69
N ASP A 72 5.56 -2.84 -9.36
CA ASP A 72 6.23 -3.43 -8.21
C ASP A 72 6.22 -2.52 -6.97
N ILE A 73 5.83 -1.25 -7.11
CA ILE A 73 5.80 -0.30 -6.00
C ILE A 73 4.66 -0.65 -5.05
N GLY A 74 5.00 -0.90 -3.78
CA GLY A 74 4.04 -1.22 -2.73
C GLY A 74 3.16 -2.42 -3.11
N ARG A 75 3.69 -3.36 -3.90
CA ARG A 75 2.95 -4.51 -4.41
C ARG A 75 2.59 -5.47 -3.29
N ILE A 76 1.32 -5.83 -3.22
CA ILE A 76 0.76 -6.78 -2.26
C ILE A 76 -0.12 -7.75 -3.03
N THR A 77 0.14 -9.04 -2.88
CA THR A 77 -0.73 -10.10 -3.38
C THR A 77 -1.82 -10.44 -2.37
N LEU A 78 -2.84 -11.17 -2.81
CA LEU A 78 -3.89 -11.69 -1.92
C LEU A 78 -3.36 -12.52 -0.74
N LEU A 79 -2.29 -13.29 -0.93
CA LEU A 79 -1.73 -14.09 0.16
C LEU A 79 -0.94 -13.23 1.16
N GLU A 80 -0.20 -12.24 0.66
CA GLU A 80 0.52 -11.28 1.49
C GLU A 80 -0.46 -10.40 2.30
N SER A 81 -1.59 -10.02 1.72
CA SER A 81 -2.59 -9.18 2.38
C SER A 81 -3.14 -9.85 3.65
N LEU A 82 -3.23 -11.19 3.68
CA LEU A 82 -3.64 -11.96 4.86
C LEU A 82 -2.63 -11.87 6.00
N ARG A 83 -1.36 -11.59 5.70
CA ARG A 83 -0.34 -11.33 6.73
C ARG A 83 -0.47 -9.91 7.27
N CYS A 84 -0.86 -8.95 6.43
CA CYS A 84 -0.99 -7.54 6.80
C CYS A 84 -2.14 -7.28 7.78
N VAL A 85 -3.18 -8.12 7.84
CA VAL A 85 -4.33 -7.91 8.77
C VAL A 85 -3.95 -7.87 10.25
N ARG A 86 -2.77 -8.39 10.61
CA ARG A 86 -2.26 -8.36 11.99
C ARG A 86 -1.49 -7.08 12.32
N MET A 87 -1.21 -6.23 11.32
CA MET A 87 -0.40 -5.02 11.42
C MET A 87 -1.30 -3.85 11.78
N VAL A 88 -1.32 -3.46 13.06
CA VAL A 88 -2.36 -2.57 13.60
C VAL A 88 -1.78 -1.29 14.19
N LEU A 89 -0.55 -1.32 14.68
CA LEU A 89 0.09 -0.20 15.37
C LEU A 89 1.26 0.31 14.54
N TRP A 90 1.50 1.62 14.53
CA TRP A 90 2.70 2.21 13.97
C TRP A 90 3.78 2.31 15.06
N ASP A 91 4.96 1.75 14.80
CA ASP A 91 6.14 1.85 15.65
C ASP A 91 7.01 3.01 15.12
N GLU A 92 6.93 4.18 15.77
CA GLU A 92 7.69 5.38 15.38
C GLU A 92 9.21 5.16 15.40
N THR A 93 9.71 4.32 16.31
CA THR A 93 11.16 4.08 16.43
C THR A 93 11.68 3.27 15.24
N ARG A 94 10.88 2.33 14.76
CA ARG A 94 11.23 1.46 13.62
C ARG A 94 10.63 1.91 12.30
N GLN A 95 9.82 2.97 12.30
CA GLN A 95 9.07 3.50 11.17
C GLN A 95 8.36 2.41 10.35
N ARG A 96 7.61 1.53 11.04
CA ARG A 96 6.86 0.45 10.39
C ARG A 96 5.61 0.08 11.17
N LEU A 97 4.66 -0.57 10.48
CA LEU A 97 3.53 -1.19 11.16
C LEU A 97 3.98 -2.46 11.92
N VAL A 98 3.37 -2.70 13.09
CA VAL A 98 3.61 -3.86 13.95
C VAL A 98 2.30 -4.43 14.47
N SER A 99 2.33 -5.70 14.85
CA SER A 99 1.23 -6.35 15.55
C SER A 99 1.18 -6.01 17.04
N PHE A 100 0.02 -6.17 17.68
CA PHE A 100 -0.09 -6.07 19.14
C PHE A 100 0.87 -7.02 19.88
N ARG A 101 1.15 -8.19 19.30
CA ARG A 101 2.11 -9.15 19.87
C ARG A 101 3.52 -8.57 19.87
N GLU A 102 3.97 -7.99 18.76
CA GLU A 102 5.29 -7.36 18.65
C GLU A 102 5.39 -6.13 19.57
N ALA A 103 4.36 -5.29 19.62
CA ALA A 103 4.32 -4.14 20.51
C ALA A 103 4.44 -4.54 21.99
N ARG A 104 3.73 -5.60 22.41
CA ARG A 104 3.83 -6.14 23.77
C ARG A 104 5.20 -6.72 24.08
N ALA A 105 5.85 -7.39 23.12
CA ALA A 105 7.19 -7.92 23.29
C ALA A 105 8.27 -6.82 23.36
N ALA A 106 8.01 -5.66 22.76
CA ALA A 106 8.90 -4.50 22.78
C ALA A 106 8.67 -3.57 23.98
N ALA A 107 7.57 -3.73 24.73
CA ALA A 107 7.29 -2.91 25.90
C ALA A 107 8.27 -3.25 27.04
N PRO A 108 8.91 -2.26 27.69
CA PRO A 108 9.67 -2.51 28.91
C PRO A 108 8.72 -3.04 30.00
N GLY A 109 9.16 -4.08 30.70
CA GLY A 109 8.40 -4.73 31.79
C GLY A 109 8.36 -3.93 33.07
#